data_AF-A0A060CED4-F1
#
_entry.id   AF-A0A060CED4-F1
#
_cell.length_a   1.000
_cell.length_b   1.000
_cell.length_c   1.000
_cell.angle_alpha   90.00
_cell.angle_beta   90.00
_cell.angle_gamma   90.00
#
_symmetry.space_group_name_H-M   'P 1'
#
loop_
_entity.id
_entity.type
_entity.pdbx_description
1 polymer ?
#
loop_
_entity_poly.entity_id
_entity_poly.type
_entity_poly.pdbx_seq_one_letter_code
_entity_poly.pdbx_strand_id
1 'polypeptide(L)'
;MLGQTFYRREFGKEGTDIFLPDCFGFGWTLPTIASHCGLIGFSSQKLDWREHPFYGDRKHPFTLGLWQGIDGNKLMLAHGYDYGHRWNDEDLSRSNI
;
A
#
# COMPACT_ATOMS: atom_id res chain seq x y z
N MET A 1 -7.60 17.56 1.12
CA MET A 1 -6.78 16.91 0.06
C MET A 1 -7.10 17.49 -1.30
N LEU A 2 -6.10 17.94 -2.08
CA LEU A 2 -6.32 18.56 -3.39
C LEU A 2 -6.87 17.57 -4.44
N GLY A 3 -6.25 16.39 -4.57
CA GLY A 3 -6.71 15.36 -5.52
C GLY A 3 -8.16 14.93 -5.29
N GLN A 4 -8.53 14.63 -4.04
CA GLN A 4 -9.91 14.25 -3.70
C GLN A 4 -10.91 15.37 -3.98
N THR A 5 -10.56 16.64 -3.77
CA THR A 5 -11.44 17.76 -4.12
C THR A 5 -11.66 17.83 -5.62
N PHE A 6 -10.62 17.64 -6.43
CA PHE A 6 -10.74 17.57 -7.88
C PHE A 6 -11.62 16.39 -8.32
N TYR A 7 -11.34 15.18 -7.83
CA TYR A 7 -12.11 13.98 -8.21
C TYR A 7 -13.59 14.07 -7.85
N ARG A 8 -13.91 14.66 -6.69
CA ARG A 8 -15.30 14.90 -6.29
C ARG A 8 -15.99 15.90 -7.21
N ARG A 9 -15.30 16.99 -7.59
CA ARG A 9 -15.85 18.04 -8.45
C ARG A 9 -16.08 17.56 -9.88
N GLU A 10 -15.08 16.89 -10.46
CA GLU A 10 -15.11 16.54 -11.89
C GLU A 10 -15.84 15.23 -12.18
N PHE A 11 -15.81 14.28 -11.22
CA PHE A 11 -16.32 12.92 -11.46
C PHE A 11 -17.39 12.48 -10.46
N GLY A 12 -17.65 13.24 -9.39
CA GLY A 12 -18.53 12.79 -8.30
C GLY A 12 -18.00 11.53 -7.61
N LYS A 13 -16.67 11.33 -7.61
CA LYS A 13 -15.99 10.16 -7.04
C LYS A 13 -14.95 10.58 -6.01
N GLU A 14 -14.61 9.64 -5.14
CA GLU A 14 -13.55 9.77 -4.15
C GLU A 14 -12.75 8.46 -4.13
N GLY A 15 -11.43 8.55 -4.16
CA GLY A 15 -10.56 7.38 -4.10
C GLY A 15 -10.35 6.91 -2.66
N THR A 16 -10.15 5.62 -2.45
CA THR A 16 -9.88 5.04 -1.12
C THR A 16 -8.45 4.51 -0.98
N ASP A 17 -7.65 4.68 -2.02
CA ASP A 17 -6.35 4.05 -2.18
C ASP A 17 -5.26 5.08 -2.45
N ILE A 18 -4.12 4.89 -1.78
CA ILE A 18 -2.88 5.60 -2.08
C ILE A 18 -2.15 4.76 -3.14
N PHE A 19 -1.98 5.31 -4.34
CA PHE A 19 -1.20 4.66 -5.40
C PHE A 19 0.15 5.37 -5.56
N LEU A 20 1.22 4.80 -4.98
CA LEU A 20 2.59 5.32 -5.08
C LEU A 20 3.55 4.22 -5.57
N PRO A 21 3.47 3.90 -6.88
CA PRO A 21 4.25 2.82 -7.47
C PRO A 21 5.76 3.10 -7.53
N ASP A 22 6.17 4.36 -7.54
CA ASP A 22 7.56 4.77 -7.79
C ASP A 22 8.10 5.72 -6.72
N CYS A 23 7.78 5.44 -5.45
CA CYS A 23 8.30 6.18 -4.31
C CYS A 23 9.30 5.35 -3.49
N PHE A 24 10.43 5.95 -3.15
CA PHE A 24 11.49 5.29 -2.37
C PHE A 24 11.32 5.54 -0.88
N GLY A 25 10.69 4.59 -0.20
CA GLY A 25 10.49 4.62 1.24
C GLY A 25 9.18 5.27 1.67
N PHE A 26 8.64 4.76 2.79
CA PHE A 26 7.36 5.18 3.35
C PHE A 26 7.48 5.29 4.87
N GLY A 27 6.98 6.38 5.43
CA GLY A 27 7.03 6.61 6.88
C GLY A 27 6.08 5.70 7.64
N TRP A 28 6.46 5.29 8.86
CA TRP A 28 5.61 4.47 9.75
C TRP A 28 4.29 5.14 10.15
N THR A 29 4.18 6.46 9.96
CA THR A 29 2.97 7.24 10.18
C THR A 29 1.97 7.16 9.02
N LEU A 30 2.30 6.51 7.90
CA LEU A 30 1.41 6.44 6.74
C LEU A 30 0.04 5.85 7.07
N PRO A 31 -0.08 4.73 7.84
CA PRO A 31 -1.39 4.21 8.23
C PRO A 31 -2.21 5.19 9.07
N THR A 32 -1.57 5.98 9.94
CA THR A 32 -2.22 7.02 10.76
C THR A 32 -2.82 8.12 9.87
N ILE A 33 -2.04 8.64 8.93
CA ILE A 33 -2.49 9.70 8.02
C ILE A 33 -3.58 9.17 7.08
N ALA A 34 -3.40 7.96 6.54
CA ALA A 34 -4.37 7.32 5.67
C ALA A 34 -5.73 7.17 6.36
N SER A 35 -5.74 6.65 7.60
CA SER A 35 -6.94 6.52 8.43
C SER A 35 -7.63 7.88 8.65
N HIS A 36 -6.86 8.92 9.00
CA HIS A 36 -7.38 10.29 9.16
C HIS A 36 -8.02 10.84 7.87
N CYS A 37 -7.52 10.43 6.71
CA CYS A 37 -8.04 10.83 5.41
C CYS A 37 -9.13 9.89 4.84
N GLY A 38 -9.56 8.86 5.58
CA GLY A 38 -10.54 7.88 5.10
C GLY A 38 -10.01 6.94 4.01
N LEU A 39 -8.70 6.79 3.89
CA LEU A 39 -8.03 5.90 2.94
C LEU A 39 -7.81 4.54 3.59
N ILE A 40 -8.20 3.48 2.90
CA ILE A 40 -8.17 2.10 3.43
C ILE A 40 -7.13 1.22 2.74
N GLY A 41 -6.60 1.67 1.60
CA GLY A 41 -5.65 0.93 0.79
C GLY A 41 -4.42 1.71 0.37
N PHE A 42 -3.34 0.97 0.11
CA PHE A 42 -2.06 1.46 -0.34
C PHE A 42 -1.44 0.45 -1.30
N SER A 43 -0.98 0.94 -2.45
CA SER A 43 -0.39 0.13 -3.51
C SER A 43 1.00 0.68 -3.88
N SER A 44 2.01 -0.19 -3.86
CA SER A 44 3.39 0.14 -4.24
C SER A 44 4.16 -1.12 -4.66
N GLN A 45 5.30 -0.97 -5.33
CA GLN A 45 6.20 -2.08 -5.70
C GLN A 45 7.65 -1.84 -5.28
N LYS A 46 7.94 -0.71 -4.64
CA LYS A 46 9.32 -0.30 -4.31
C LYS A 46 9.85 -0.85 -3.00
N LEU A 47 9.06 -1.60 -2.24
CA LEU A 47 9.55 -2.25 -1.03
C LEU A 47 10.64 -3.28 -1.33
N ASP A 48 10.63 -3.90 -2.51
CA ASP A 48 11.62 -4.92 -2.91
C ASP A 48 12.92 -4.35 -3.48
N TRP A 49 12.94 -3.03 -3.72
CA TRP A 49 14.10 -2.32 -4.23
C TRP A 49 15.03 -1.94 -3.07
N ARG A 50 15.36 -2.95 -2.27
CA ARG A 50 16.26 -2.88 -1.11
C ARG A 50 17.31 -3.98 -1.18
N GLU A 51 18.49 -3.68 -0.65
CA GLU A 51 19.61 -4.63 -0.59
C GLU A 51 19.43 -5.65 0.54
N HIS A 52 19.08 -5.16 1.74
CA HIS A 52 18.95 -6.02 2.92
C HIS A 52 17.51 -6.54 3.09
N PRO A 53 17.31 -7.68 3.76
CA PRO A 53 15.99 -8.14 4.20
C PRO A 53 15.32 -7.19 5.20
N PHE A 54 13.99 -7.08 5.14
CA PHE A 54 13.18 -6.25 6.05
C PHE A 54 12.53 -7.11 7.13
N TYR A 55 12.20 -8.35 6.79
CA TYR A 55 11.47 -9.27 7.67
C TYR A 55 12.05 -10.67 7.55
N GLY A 56 12.81 -11.10 8.56
CA GLY A 56 13.60 -12.33 8.49
C GLY A 56 14.56 -12.27 7.30
N ASP A 57 14.49 -13.26 6.42
CA ASP A 57 15.28 -13.33 5.19
C ASP A 57 14.58 -12.73 3.95
N ARG A 58 13.39 -12.11 4.12
CA ARG A 58 12.58 -11.55 3.03
C ARG A 58 12.66 -10.03 2.94
N LYS A 59 12.49 -9.51 1.72
CA LYS A 59 12.48 -8.05 1.43
C LYS A 59 11.23 -7.33 1.94
N HIS A 60 10.12 -8.05 2.10
CA HIS A 60 8.86 -7.56 2.64
C HIS A 60 8.15 -8.71 3.41
N PRO A 61 7.23 -8.41 4.34
CA PRO A 61 6.62 -9.44 5.19
C PRO A 61 5.45 -10.20 4.52
N PHE A 62 4.81 -9.60 3.52
CA PHE A 62 3.63 -10.12 2.82
C PHE A 62 3.42 -9.38 1.49
N THR A 63 2.84 -10.04 0.49
CA THR A 63 2.40 -9.41 -0.78
C THR A 63 1.17 -8.54 -0.56
N LEU A 64 0.18 -9.08 0.13
CA LEU A 64 -1.06 -8.40 0.49
C LEU A 64 -1.26 -8.55 2.00
N GLY A 65 -1.47 -7.45 2.72
CA GLY A 65 -1.62 -7.53 4.17
C GLY A 65 -1.84 -6.19 4.84
N LEU A 66 -2.00 -6.22 6.17
CA LEU A 66 -2.29 -5.03 6.97
C LEU A 66 -1.01 -4.42 7.52
N TRP A 67 -0.69 -3.22 7.07
CA TRP A 67 0.36 -2.40 7.65
C TRP A 67 -0.20 -1.60 8.83
N GLN A 68 0.30 -1.88 10.04
CA GLN A 68 -0.06 -1.17 11.26
C GLN A 68 0.89 0.00 11.55
N GLY A 69 0.31 1.18 11.75
CA GLY A 69 1.00 2.40 12.17
C GLY A 69 1.29 2.42 13.68
N ILE A 70 2.00 3.46 14.12
CA ILE A 70 2.42 3.63 15.52
C ILE A 70 1.25 3.71 16.52
N ASP A 71 0.11 4.21 16.08
CA ASP A 71 -1.10 4.40 16.88
C ASP A 71 -2.10 3.23 16.75
N GLY A 72 -1.71 2.14 16.09
CA GLY A 72 -2.55 0.97 15.88
C GLY A 72 -3.51 1.07 14.69
N ASN A 73 -3.58 2.22 14.00
CA ASN A 73 -4.33 2.32 12.74
C ASN A 73 -3.71 1.39 11.69
N LYS A 74 -4.55 0.79 10.85
CA LYS A 74 -4.14 -0.18 9.83
C LYS A 74 -4.50 0.28 8.44
N LEU A 75 -3.64 -0.06 7.49
CA LEU A 75 -3.78 0.24 6.07
C LEU A 75 -3.55 -1.05 5.28
N MET A 76 -4.46 -1.40 4.37
CA MET A 76 -4.24 -2.53 3.47
C MET A 76 -3.09 -2.17 2.51
N LEU A 77 -2.03 -2.94 2.50
CA LEU A 77 -0.91 -2.80 1.57
C LEU A 77 -0.97 -3.94 0.55
N ALA A 78 -0.97 -3.57 -0.73
CA ALA A 78 -0.76 -4.46 -1.87
C ALA A 78 0.60 -4.15 -2.51
N HIS A 79 1.48 -5.14 -2.55
CA HIS A 79 2.78 -5.06 -3.20
C HIS A 79 2.70 -5.59 -4.62
N GLY A 80 2.96 -4.72 -5.61
CA GLY A 80 2.79 -5.04 -7.03
C GLY A 80 3.96 -5.77 -7.69
N TYR A 81 5.11 -5.95 -7.03
CA TYR A 81 6.40 -6.43 -7.59
C TYR A 81 7.00 -5.59 -8.72
N ASP A 82 6.21 -5.31 -9.75
CA ASP A 82 6.50 -4.45 -10.89
C ASP A 82 5.24 -3.61 -11.26
N TYR A 83 5.26 -2.94 -12.42
CA TYR A 83 4.17 -2.04 -12.86
C TYR A 83 3.07 -2.73 -13.68
N GLY A 84 3.28 -3.98 -14.08
CA GLY A 84 2.43 -4.76 -14.97
C GLY A 84 2.06 -6.14 -14.42
N HIS A 85 2.40 -6.43 -13.16
CA HIS A 85 2.14 -7.70 -12.53
C HIS A 85 0.66 -8.05 -12.58
N ARG A 86 0.36 -9.29 -12.94
CA ARG A 86 -0.99 -9.84 -12.99
C ARG A 86 -1.01 -11.08 -12.11
N TRP A 87 -1.81 -11.03 -11.06
CA TRP A 87 -2.08 -12.22 -10.25
C TRP A 87 -2.97 -13.18 -11.03
N ASN A 88 -2.72 -14.48 -10.84
CA ASN A 88 -3.68 -15.49 -11.21
C ASN A 88 -4.87 -15.44 -10.24
N ASP A 89 -5.97 -16.13 -10.55
CA ASP A 89 -7.10 -16.29 -9.63
C ASP A 89 -6.73 -17.24 -8.46
N GLU A 90 -5.85 -16.76 -7.57
CA GLU A 90 -5.30 -17.51 -6.44
C GLU A 90 -5.61 -16.83 -5.10
N ASP A 91 -5.67 -17.62 -4.02
CA ASP A 91 -5.92 -17.10 -2.67
C ASP A 91 -4.65 -16.47 -2.08
N LEU A 92 -4.61 -15.14 -2.07
CA LEU A 92 -3.51 -14.36 -1.52
C LEU A 92 -3.62 -14.10 0.00
N SER A 93 -4.69 -14.57 0.67
CA SER A 93 -4.91 -14.32 2.10
C SER A 93 -3.86 -14.97 3.02
N ARG A 94 -3.12 -15.96 2.49
CA ARG A 94 -2.05 -16.69 3.18
C ARG A 94 -0.78 -16.79 2.33
N SER A 95 -0.48 -15.74 1.57
CA SER A 95 0.68 -15.73 0.67
C SER A 95 1.97 -16.07 1.43
N ASN A 96 2.61 -17.19 1.03
CA ASN A 96 3.91 -17.66 1.51
C ASN A 96 5.07 -17.10 0.67
N ILE A 97 4.80 -16.17 -0.25
CA ILE A 97 5.81 -15.56 -1.14
C ILE A 97 6.84 -14.77 -0.29
#